data_AF-R6SAT3-F1
#
_entry.id   AF-R6SAT3-F1
#
_cell.length_a   1.000
_cell.length_b   1.000
_cell.length_c   1.000
_cell.angle_alpha   90.00
_cell.angle_beta   90.00
_cell.angle_gamma   90.00
#
_symmetry.space_group_name_H-M   'P 1'
#
loop_
_entity.id
_entity.type
_entity.pdbx_description
1 polymer ?
#
loop_
_entity_poly.entity_id
_entity_poly.type
_entity_poly.pdbx_seq_one_letter_code
_entity_poly.pdbx_strand_id
1 'polypeptide(L)'
;MELIVTIAIFAVIAAILVPTLLGFTKSARITSANRTASELKKSIAYFLTKADAYSKNYMRISEGSSEVFTVTVTGGVWTVNAVEHPDAFSPDTVTWGHDATVDENTSEVGSTYGEELLGIYLRKSLSTLKNGTLQANCVQGVCLSVWYSADGTPGEIHDLPTFGATDAWVDDEGNPTDTHHWNGTAGVNSDGMTIGTAPALSIA
;
A
#
# COMPACT_ATOMS: atom_id res chain seq x y z
N MET A 1 -4.57 -0.79 -56.23
CA MET A 1 -3.97 0.44 -55.63
C MET A 1 -4.72 0.84 -54.36
N GLU A 2 -6.06 0.85 -54.35
CA GLU A 2 -6.87 1.35 -53.22
C GLU A 2 -6.65 0.61 -51.89
N LEU A 3 -6.64 -0.73 -51.90
CA LEU A 3 -6.39 -1.55 -50.69
C LEU A 3 -5.00 -1.31 -50.07
N ILE A 4 -3.99 -1.05 -50.91
CA ILE A 4 -2.61 -0.81 -50.46
C ILE A 4 -2.54 0.53 -49.71
N VAL A 5 -3.23 1.55 -50.22
CA VAL A 5 -3.32 2.87 -49.57
C VAL A 5 -4.04 2.76 -48.23
N THR A 6 -5.15 2.01 -48.17
CA THR A 6 -5.90 1.79 -46.93
C THR A 6 -5.05 1.08 -45.87
N ILE A 7 -4.36 0.00 -46.22
CA ILE A 7 -3.49 -0.74 -45.29
C ILE A 7 -2.33 0.14 -44.82
N ALA A 8 -1.73 0.95 -45.72
CA ALA A 8 -0.66 1.86 -45.36
C ALA A 8 -1.10 2.91 -44.34
N ILE A 9 -2.31 3.47 -44.50
CA ILE A 9 -2.87 4.44 -43.55
C ILE A 9 -3.15 3.77 -42.20
N PHE A 10 -3.74 2.57 -42.18
CA PHE A 10 -4.00 1.83 -40.93
C PHE A 10 -2.71 1.47 -40.19
N ALA A 11 -1.65 1.06 -40.90
CA ALA A 11 -0.36 0.77 -40.30
C ALA A 11 0.26 2.00 -39.63
N VAL A 12 0.16 3.17 -40.26
CA VAL A 12 0.66 4.43 -39.70
C VAL A 12 -0.14 4.85 -38.47
N ILE A 13 -1.48 4.76 -38.51
CA ILE A 13 -2.33 5.10 -37.36
C ILE A 13 -2.07 4.14 -36.20
N ALA A 14 -2.00 2.83 -36.45
CA ALA A 14 -1.72 1.84 -35.41
C ALA A 14 -0.34 2.05 -34.77
N ALA A 15 0.68 2.43 -35.55
CA ALA A 15 2.02 2.71 -35.04
C ALA A 15 2.07 3.91 -34.05
N ILE A 16 1.15 4.87 -34.18
CA ILE A 16 1.06 6.03 -33.27
C ILE A 16 0.11 5.73 -32.10
N LEU A 17 -1.02 5.07 -32.40
CA LEU A 17 -2.10 4.87 -31.43
C LEU A 17 -1.76 3.78 -30.40
N VAL A 18 -1.08 2.69 -30.80
CA VAL A 18 -0.74 1.60 -29.87
C VAL A 18 0.20 2.08 -28.75
N PRO A 19 1.32 2.81 -29.01
CA PRO A 19 2.16 3.32 -27.95
C PRO A 19 1.45 4.32 -27.03
N THR A 20 0.59 5.19 -27.57
CA THR A 20 -0.13 6.19 -26.77
C THR A 20 -1.16 5.53 -25.85
N LEU A 21 -1.94 4.55 -26.34
CA LEU A 21 -2.88 3.78 -25.50
C LEU A 21 -2.17 2.97 -24.42
N LEU A 22 -1.00 2.37 -24.72
CA LEU A 22 -0.17 1.71 -23.71
C LEU A 22 0.33 2.69 -22.64
N GLY A 23 0.74 3.90 -23.03
CA GLY A 23 1.09 4.97 -22.10
C GLY A 23 -0.07 5.35 -21.18
N PHE A 24 -1.26 5.60 -21.74
CA PHE A 24 -2.44 5.98 -20.95
C PHE A 24 -2.86 4.90 -19.96
N THR A 25 -2.85 3.63 -20.38
CA THR A 25 -3.24 2.51 -19.51
C THR A 25 -2.26 2.34 -18.34
N LYS A 26 -0.95 2.52 -18.57
CA LYS A 26 0.06 2.50 -17.50
C LYS A 26 -0.13 3.67 -16.52
N SER A 27 -0.22 4.91 -17.00
CA SER A 27 -0.43 6.08 -16.14
C SER A 27 -1.74 6.01 -15.34
N ALA A 28 -2.81 5.45 -15.92
CA ALA A 28 -4.07 5.21 -15.23
C ALA A 28 -3.94 4.18 -14.11
N ARG A 29 -3.21 3.08 -14.35
CA ARG A 29 -2.92 2.05 -13.33
C ARG A 29 -2.12 2.62 -12.17
N ILE A 30 -1.06 3.38 -12.45
CA ILE A 30 -0.23 4.04 -11.42
C ILE A 30 -1.08 5.02 -10.60
N THR A 31 -1.88 5.86 -11.26
CA THR A 31 -2.78 6.81 -10.58
C THR A 31 -3.79 6.09 -9.69
N SER A 32 -4.35 4.97 -10.17
CA SER A 32 -5.27 4.13 -9.40
C SER A 32 -4.57 3.48 -8.20
N ALA A 33 -3.33 3.01 -8.37
CA ALA A 33 -2.53 2.42 -7.31
C ALA A 33 -2.19 3.46 -6.23
N ASN A 34 -1.77 4.68 -6.61
CA ASN A 34 -1.53 5.79 -5.68
C ASN A 34 -2.79 6.20 -4.89
N ARG A 35 -3.96 6.19 -5.54
CA ARG A 35 -5.25 6.43 -4.85
C ARG A 35 -5.54 5.35 -3.82
N THR A 36 -5.35 4.08 -4.20
CA THR A 36 -5.53 2.93 -3.31
C THR A 36 -4.59 3.02 -2.11
N ALA A 37 -3.29 3.28 -2.34
CA ALA A 37 -2.30 3.51 -1.28
C ALA A 37 -2.71 4.67 -0.35
N SER A 38 -3.26 5.75 -0.91
CA SER A 38 -3.73 6.91 -0.13
C SER A 38 -4.95 6.58 0.74
N GLU A 39 -5.89 5.78 0.24
CA GLU A 39 -7.06 5.31 0.98
C GLU A 39 -6.67 4.31 2.08
N LEU A 40 -5.71 3.41 1.79
CA LEU A 40 -5.10 2.51 2.76
C LEU A 40 -4.42 3.28 3.89
N LYS A 41 -3.55 4.24 3.56
CA LYS A 41 -2.87 5.11 4.53
C LYS A 41 -3.87 5.80 5.46
N LYS A 42 -4.92 6.40 4.90
CA LYS A 42 -5.98 7.07 5.67
C LYS A 42 -6.75 6.10 6.56
N SER A 43 -7.07 4.92 6.04
CA SER A 43 -7.82 3.90 6.77
C SER A 43 -7.01 3.36 7.95
N ILE A 44 -5.73 3.02 7.72
CA ILE A 44 -4.80 2.58 8.78
C ILE A 44 -4.62 3.69 9.81
N ALA A 45 -4.32 4.93 9.38
CA ALA A 45 -4.19 6.06 10.30
C ALA A 45 -5.45 6.24 11.17
N TYR A 46 -6.63 6.22 10.57
CA TYR A 46 -7.88 6.33 11.30
C TYR A 46 -8.05 5.19 12.31
N PHE A 47 -7.76 3.94 11.91
CA PHE A 47 -7.83 2.79 12.80
C PHE A 47 -6.89 2.93 14.01
N LEU A 48 -5.64 3.34 13.80
CA LEU A 48 -4.66 3.48 14.89
C LEU A 48 -5.03 4.59 15.88
N THR A 49 -5.77 5.60 15.42
CA THR A 49 -6.32 6.67 16.27
C THR A 49 -7.66 6.34 16.93
N LYS A 50 -8.21 5.13 16.71
CA LYS A 50 -9.38 4.70 17.48
C LYS A 50 -8.97 4.52 18.93
N ALA A 51 -9.78 5.10 19.81
CA ALA A 51 -9.59 5.00 21.24
C ALA A 51 -10.35 3.81 21.83
N ASP A 52 -9.75 3.14 22.81
CA ASP A 52 -10.38 2.11 23.62
C ASP A 52 -11.33 2.68 24.70
N ALA A 53 -11.78 1.83 25.63
CA ALA A 53 -12.63 2.23 26.76
C ALA A 53 -11.95 3.21 27.73
N TYR A 54 -10.63 3.32 27.71
CA TYR A 54 -9.82 4.21 28.55
C TYR A 54 -9.30 5.43 27.79
N SER A 55 -9.85 5.72 26.61
CA SER A 55 -9.44 6.83 25.74
C SER A 55 -7.99 6.72 25.24
N LYS A 56 -7.44 5.50 25.13
CA LYS A 56 -6.10 5.24 24.61
C LYS A 56 -6.17 4.80 23.15
N ASN A 57 -5.35 5.41 22.30
CA ASN A 57 -5.18 5.00 20.90
C ASN A 57 -4.52 3.62 20.81
N TYR A 58 -4.82 2.86 19.76
CA TYR A 58 -4.24 1.53 19.58
C TYR A 58 -2.71 1.56 19.42
N MET A 59 -2.16 2.59 18.80
CA MET A 59 -0.71 2.82 18.76
C MET A 59 -0.30 3.89 19.77
N ARG A 60 0.88 3.72 20.38
CA ARG A 60 1.41 4.70 21.33
C ARG A 60 1.86 5.97 20.61
N ILE A 61 1.51 7.11 21.19
CA ILE A 61 2.04 8.42 20.77
C ILE A 61 3.26 8.74 21.64
N SER A 62 4.32 7.94 21.49
CA SER A 62 5.58 8.10 22.22
C SER A 62 6.77 7.87 21.31
N GLU A 63 7.86 8.59 21.58
CA GLU A 63 9.12 8.42 20.85
C GLU A 63 9.59 6.95 20.83
N GLY A 64 10.08 6.51 19.68
CA GLY A 64 10.51 5.11 19.45
C GLY A 64 9.38 4.12 19.16
N SER A 65 8.10 4.51 19.23
CA SER A 65 6.99 3.64 18.82
C SER A 65 6.82 3.66 17.31
N SER A 66 7.22 2.57 16.64
CA SER A 66 7.10 2.38 15.19
C SER A 66 6.77 0.95 14.83
N GLU A 67 5.98 0.71 13.80
CA GLU A 67 5.66 -0.61 13.26
C GLU A 67 5.48 -0.52 11.74
N VAL A 68 5.90 -1.57 11.02
CA VAL A 68 5.61 -1.74 9.59
C VAL A 68 4.56 -2.83 9.44
N PHE A 69 3.33 -2.43 9.10
CA PHE A 69 2.29 -3.40 8.77
C PHE A 69 2.58 -4.03 7.42
N THR A 70 2.55 -5.35 7.35
CA THR A 70 2.52 -6.08 6.07
C THR A 70 1.13 -6.65 5.87
N VAL A 71 0.46 -6.28 4.77
CA VAL A 71 -0.91 -6.73 4.48
C VAL A 71 -1.00 -7.31 3.09
N THR A 72 -1.67 -8.46 2.97
CA THR A 72 -1.98 -9.11 1.70
C THR A 72 -3.46 -9.36 1.59
N VAL A 73 -4.00 -9.18 0.39
CA VAL A 73 -5.37 -9.53 0.06
C VAL A 73 -5.33 -10.55 -1.07
N THR A 74 -6.04 -11.67 -0.91
CA THR A 74 -6.19 -12.68 -1.96
C THR A 74 -7.62 -13.17 -1.99
N GLY A 75 -8.30 -13.00 -3.11
CA GLY A 75 -9.72 -13.35 -3.22
C GLY A 75 -10.64 -12.64 -2.21
N GLY A 76 -10.22 -11.50 -1.67
CA GLY A 76 -10.93 -10.77 -0.61
C GLY A 76 -10.71 -11.31 0.81
N VAL A 77 -9.83 -12.29 1.00
CA VAL A 77 -9.27 -12.69 2.30
C VAL A 77 -8.08 -11.80 2.60
N TRP A 78 -8.05 -11.20 3.79
CA TRP A 78 -7.04 -10.26 4.24
C TRP A 78 -6.13 -10.93 5.25
N THR A 79 -4.82 -10.89 5.00
CA THR A 79 -3.80 -11.32 5.95
C THR A 79 -3.06 -10.08 6.44
N VAL A 80 -2.99 -9.88 7.75
CA VAL A 80 -2.33 -8.73 8.40
C VAL A 80 -1.25 -9.25 9.33
N ASN A 81 -0.06 -8.66 9.21
CA ASN A 81 1.09 -8.91 10.08
C ASN A 81 1.59 -7.58 10.66
N ALA A 82 1.80 -7.56 11.99
CA ALA A 82 2.34 -6.44 12.76
C ALA A 82 3.21 -7.00 13.91
N VAL A 83 4.25 -7.76 13.55
CA VAL A 83 5.01 -8.57 14.50
C VAL A 83 6.40 -8.02 14.82
N GLU A 84 6.86 -6.97 14.13
CA GLU A 84 8.24 -6.49 14.26
C GLU A 84 8.44 -5.76 15.59
N HIS A 85 7.46 -4.97 16.01
CA HIS A 85 7.52 -4.07 17.16
C HIS A 85 6.19 -4.03 17.94
N PRO A 86 5.76 -5.14 18.55
CA PRO A 86 4.51 -5.19 19.32
C PRO A 86 4.47 -4.21 20.51
N ASP A 87 5.62 -3.72 20.98
CA ASP A 87 5.76 -2.71 22.02
C ASP A 87 5.45 -1.27 21.58
N ALA A 88 5.32 -1.04 20.26
CA ALA A 88 4.85 0.21 19.68
C ALA A 88 3.35 0.46 19.95
N PHE A 89 2.61 -0.56 20.38
CA PHE A 89 1.18 -0.50 20.63
C PHE A 89 0.81 -0.26 22.09
N SER A 90 -0.38 0.31 22.30
CA SER A 90 -0.87 0.60 23.65
C SER A 90 -1.26 -0.70 24.35
N PRO A 91 -0.57 -1.09 25.43
CA PRO A 91 -0.70 -2.43 26.03
C PRO A 91 -2.07 -2.70 26.66
N ASP A 92 -2.83 -1.64 26.95
CA ASP A 92 -4.15 -1.74 27.60
C ASP A 92 -5.32 -1.74 26.61
N THR A 93 -5.04 -1.68 25.30
CA THR A 93 -6.09 -1.57 24.27
C THR A 93 -6.50 -2.95 23.73
N VAL A 94 -5.61 -3.56 22.96
CA VAL A 94 -5.73 -4.89 22.34
C VAL A 94 -4.35 -5.53 22.29
N THR A 95 -4.30 -6.85 22.14
CA THR A 95 -3.04 -7.58 21.96
C THR A 95 -2.58 -7.43 20.51
N TRP A 96 -1.28 -7.19 20.32
CA TRP A 96 -0.59 -7.11 19.03
C TRP A 96 0.59 -8.09 19.02
N GLY A 97 1.23 -8.29 17.87
CA GLY A 97 2.41 -9.13 17.69
C GLY A 97 2.12 -10.52 17.11
N HIS A 98 1.09 -10.68 16.29
CA HIS A 98 0.77 -11.96 15.65
C HIS A 98 0.15 -11.79 14.26
N ASP A 99 0.14 -12.87 13.48
CA ASP A 99 -0.53 -12.90 12.18
C ASP A 99 -2.05 -13.06 12.34
N ALA A 100 -2.81 -12.29 11.57
CA ALA A 100 -4.25 -12.44 11.45
C ALA A 100 -4.66 -12.75 10.02
N THR A 101 -5.62 -13.68 9.85
CA THR A 101 -6.31 -13.93 8.57
C THR A 101 -7.79 -13.66 8.76
N VAL A 102 -8.33 -12.77 7.92
CA VAL A 102 -9.68 -12.22 8.03
C VAL A 102 -10.43 -12.45 6.73
N ASP A 103 -11.58 -13.09 6.82
CA ASP A 103 -12.51 -13.30 5.71
C ASP A 103 -13.89 -12.69 6.01
N GLU A 104 -14.92 -13.12 5.28
CA GLU A 104 -16.30 -12.66 5.48
C GLU A 104 -17.00 -13.22 6.73
N ASN A 105 -16.46 -14.30 7.29
CA ASN A 105 -16.98 -15.00 8.46
C ASN A 105 -16.28 -14.57 9.75
N THR A 106 -15.12 -13.91 9.65
CA THR A 106 -14.41 -13.35 10.81
C THR A 106 -15.23 -12.26 11.48
N SER A 107 -15.49 -12.42 12.78
CA SER A 107 -16.33 -11.53 13.59
C SER A 107 -15.48 -10.59 14.43
N GLU A 108 -15.86 -9.31 14.44
CA GLU A 108 -15.27 -8.30 15.34
C GLU A 108 -15.64 -8.55 16.81
N VAL A 109 -16.78 -9.19 17.05
CA VAL A 109 -17.29 -9.45 18.41
C VAL A 109 -16.38 -10.46 19.11
N GLY A 110 -15.76 -10.02 20.20
CA GLY A 110 -14.90 -10.86 21.04
C GLY A 110 -13.46 -10.95 20.58
N SER A 111 -13.09 -10.34 19.45
CA SER A 111 -11.66 -10.24 19.07
C SER A 111 -10.93 -9.31 20.02
N THR A 112 -9.78 -9.75 20.50
CA THR A 112 -8.86 -8.99 21.36
C THR A 112 -7.54 -8.69 20.67
N TYR A 113 -7.50 -8.89 19.34
CA TYR A 113 -6.29 -8.94 18.53
C TYR A 113 -6.28 -7.79 17.52
N GLY A 114 -5.27 -6.93 17.58
CA GLY A 114 -5.19 -5.70 16.81
C GLY A 114 -5.12 -5.94 15.30
N GLU A 115 -4.37 -6.94 14.88
CA GLU A 115 -4.20 -7.34 13.47
C GLU A 115 -5.51 -7.86 12.88
N GLU A 116 -6.27 -8.64 13.65
CA GLU A 116 -7.59 -9.12 13.25
C GLU A 116 -8.58 -7.96 13.12
N LEU A 117 -8.64 -7.07 14.11
CA LEU A 117 -9.49 -5.89 14.09
C LEU A 117 -9.13 -4.93 12.95
N LEU A 118 -7.84 -4.76 12.66
CA LEU A 118 -7.35 -3.98 11.52
C LEU A 118 -7.78 -4.64 10.20
N GLY A 119 -7.57 -5.95 10.05
CA GLY A 119 -7.98 -6.70 8.87
C GLY A 119 -9.49 -6.60 8.62
N ILE A 120 -10.32 -6.75 9.66
CA ILE A 120 -11.78 -6.58 9.57
C ILE A 120 -12.13 -5.16 9.12
N TYR A 121 -11.48 -4.16 9.73
CA TYR A 121 -11.73 -2.76 9.40
C TYR A 121 -11.35 -2.41 7.96
N LEU A 122 -10.18 -2.86 7.49
CA LEU A 122 -9.72 -2.63 6.13
C LEU A 122 -10.61 -3.36 5.12
N ARG A 123 -10.97 -4.62 5.36
CA ARG A 123 -11.91 -5.37 4.51
C ARG A 123 -13.25 -4.65 4.36
N LYS A 124 -13.79 -4.10 5.45
CA LYS A 124 -15.05 -3.33 5.41
C LYS A 124 -14.88 -2.02 4.64
N SER A 125 -13.80 -1.29 4.90
CA SER A 125 -13.55 0.04 4.30
C SER A 125 -13.16 -0.03 2.82
N LEU A 126 -12.49 -1.11 2.42
CA LEU A 126 -11.96 -1.35 1.07
C LEU A 126 -12.54 -2.64 0.48
N SER A 127 -13.85 -2.83 0.62
CA SER A 127 -14.54 -4.08 0.27
C SER A 127 -14.44 -4.48 -1.22
N THR A 128 -14.13 -3.53 -2.10
CA THR A 128 -13.89 -3.73 -3.52
C THR A 128 -12.48 -4.26 -3.83
N LEU A 129 -11.52 -4.07 -2.92
CA LEU A 129 -10.17 -4.59 -3.07
C LEU A 129 -10.18 -6.10 -2.81
N LYS A 130 -9.88 -6.88 -3.86
CA LYS A 130 -9.88 -8.35 -3.79
C LYS A 130 -8.51 -8.98 -3.83
N ASN A 131 -7.53 -8.30 -4.40
CA ASN A 131 -6.15 -8.77 -4.47
C ASN A 131 -5.19 -7.60 -4.32
N GLY A 132 -4.02 -7.88 -3.75
CA GLY A 132 -2.90 -6.95 -3.69
C GLY A 132 -2.11 -7.08 -2.40
N THR A 133 -0.95 -6.47 -2.39
CA THR A 133 -0.04 -6.42 -1.24
C THR A 133 0.35 -4.99 -0.95
N LEU A 134 0.53 -4.68 0.32
CA LEU A 134 1.01 -3.40 0.79
C LEU A 134 1.91 -3.56 2.00
N GLN A 135 2.74 -2.54 2.23
CA GLN A 135 3.26 -2.26 3.55
C GLN A 135 2.97 -0.82 3.96
N ALA A 136 2.79 -0.61 5.26
CA ALA A 136 2.49 0.70 5.83
C ALA A 136 3.42 0.99 7.02
N ASN A 137 4.21 2.05 6.89
CA ASN A 137 5.06 2.54 7.98
C ASN A 137 4.24 3.45 8.89
N CYS A 138 4.13 3.06 10.15
CA CYS A 138 3.43 3.81 11.17
C CYS A 138 4.40 4.16 12.30
N VAL A 139 4.37 5.42 12.72
CA VAL A 139 5.26 5.99 13.72
C VAL A 139 4.44 6.90 14.63
N GLN A 140 4.55 6.73 15.94
CA GLN A 140 3.91 7.58 16.96
C GLN A 140 2.40 7.79 16.77
N GLY A 141 1.68 6.74 16.35
CA GLY A 141 0.24 6.80 16.10
C GLY A 141 -0.16 7.39 14.75
N VAL A 142 0.79 7.66 13.87
CA VAL A 142 0.55 8.19 12.52
C VAL A 142 1.04 7.19 11.47
N CYS A 143 0.19 6.87 10.49
CA CYS A 143 0.64 6.17 9.29
C CYS A 143 1.34 7.17 8.37
N LEU A 144 2.68 7.14 8.33
CA LEU A 144 3.51 8.09 7.59
C LEU A 144 3.53 7.79 6.10
N SER A 145 3.58 6.51 5.73
CA SER A 145 3.68 6.10 4.33
C SER A 145 3.12 4.70 4.08
N VAL A 146 2.69 4.49 2.84
CA VAL A 146 2.19 3.20 2.33
C VAL A 146 2.72 3.02 0.91
N TRP A 147 3.21 1.82 0.60
CA TRP A 147 3.31 1.35 -0.78
C TRP A 147 2.29 0.21 -0.98
N TYR A 148 1.77 0.10 -2.20
CA TYR A 148 0.76 -0.90 -2.57
C TYR A 148 1.02 -1.39 -3.99
N SER A 149 0.84 -2.69 -4.22
CA SER A 149 0.83 -3.30 -5.55
C SER A 149 -0.39 -4.21 -5.68
N ALA A 150 -1.07 -4.12 -6.82
CA ALA A 150 -2.17 -5.02 -7.14
C ALA A 150 -1.68 -6.40 -7.63
N ASP A 151 -0.43 -6.47 -8.07
CA ASP A 151 0.08 -7.54 -8.93
C ASP A 151 1.14 -8.43 -8.26
N GLY A 152 1.49 -8.17 -6.98
CA GLY A 152 2.55 -8.91 -6.29
C GLY A 152 2.14 -9.42 -4.91
N THR A 153 2.87 -10.42 -4.42
CA THR A 153 2.81 -10.95 -3.05
C THR A 153 3.98 -10.41 -2.22
N PRO A 154 3.88 -10.41 -0.87
CA PRO A 154 4.98 -9.95 -0.01
C PRO A 154 6.23 -10.81 -0.25
N GLY A 155 7.39 -10.16 -0.36
CA GLY A 155 8.68 -10.82 -0.58
C GLY A 155 9.04 -11.10 -2.05
N GLU A 156 8.07 -11.03 -2.97
CA GLU A 156 8.32 -11.17 -4.42
C GLU A 156 8.46 -9.82 -5.14
N ILE A 157 8.07 -8.72 -4.48
CA ILE A 157 8.20 -7.38 -5.03
C ILE A 157 9.55 -6.81 -4.60
N HIS A 158 10.42 -6.54 -5.58
CA HIS A 158 11.72 -5.93 -5.36
C HIS A 158 11.70 -4.43 -5.69
N ASP A 159 12.78 -3.73 -5.31
CA ASP A 159 12.97 -2.31 -5.65
C ASP A 159 11.79 -1.44 -5.18
N LEU A 160 11.53 -1.56 -3.88
CA LEU A 160 10.50 -0.81 -3.17
C LEU A 160 11.11 0.45 -2.52
N PRO A 161 10.34 1.53 -2.37
CA PRO A 161 10.78 2.70 -1.63
C PRO A 161 11.08 2.38 -0.16
N THR A 162 12.14 2.98 0.37
CA THR A 162 12.59 2.76 1.75
C THR A 162 11.82 3.65 2.72
N PHE A 163 11.31 3.05 3.80
CA PHE A 163 10.64 3.77 4.87
C PHE A 163 11.64 4.54 5.76
N GLY A 164 11.30 5.77 6.12
CA GLY A 164 12.05 6.56 7.11
C GLY A 164 11.63 6.25 8.54
N ALA A 165 12.54 6.48 9.49
CA ALA A 165 12.24 6.35 10.93
C ALA A 165 11.28 7.44 11.42
N THR A 166 11.38 8.65 10.87
CA THR A 166 10.53 9.81 11.18
C THR A 166 9.89 10.45 9.96
N ASP A 167 10.32 10.03 8.77
CA ASP A 167 9.93 10.58 7.48
C ASP A 167 9.19 9.52 6.67
N ALA A 168 8.37 9.97 5.72
CA ALA A 168 7.58 9.06 4.90
C ALA A 168 8.48 8.11 4.09
N TRP A 169 9.51 8.65 3.45
CA TRP A 169 10.43 7.94 2.57
C TRP A 169 11.84 8.49 2.77
N VAL A 170 12.84 7.64 2.60
CA VAL A 170 14.26 8.02 2.63
C VAL A 170 15.01 7.51 1.40
N ASP A 171 16.06 8.22 1.01
CA ASP A 171 17.02 7.79 -0.03
C ASP A 171 17.99 6.72 0.49
N ASP A 172 18.93 6.29 -0.36
CA ASP A 172 19.94 5.28 -0.03
C ASP A 172 20.90 5.74 1.08
N GLU A 173 21.05 7.05 1.27
CA GLU A 173 21.82 7.66 2.35
C GLU A 173 21.01 7.91 3.63
N GLY A 174 19.70 7.62 3.62
CA GLY A 174 18.80 7.78 4.75
C GLY A 174 18.23 9.20 4.92
N ASN A 175 18.39 10.09 3.94
CA ASN A 175 17.81 11.43 3.97
C ASN A 175 16.35 11.41 3.48
N PRO A 176 15.48 12.29 4.01
CA PRO A 176 14.10 12.39 3.54
C PRO A 176 14.03 12.67 2.04
N THR A 177 13.15 11.95 1.34
CA THR A 177 12.99 12.09 -0.12
C THR A 177 11.53 12.09 -0.57
N ASP A 178 11.28 12.70 -1.73
CA ASP A 178 10.03 12.63 -2.50
C ASP A 178 10.22 11.96 -3.88
N THR A 179 11.38 11.32 -4.10
CA THR A 179 11.73 10.59 -5.32
C THR A 179 12.06 9.12 -5.03
N HIS A 180 11.99 8.27 -6.05
CA HIS A 180 12.48 6.88 -6.04
C HIS A 180 13.09 6.52 -7.41
N HIS A 181 14.00 5.55 -7.41
CA HIS A 181 14.67 5.04 -8.61
C HIS A 181 13.74 4.11 -9.42
N TRP A 182 12.78 4.69 -10.15
CA TRP A 182 11.84 3.93 -10.97
C TRP A 182 12.42 3.48 -12.32
N ASN A 183 11.78 2.49 -12.96
CA ASN A 183 12.12 1.99 -14.29
C ASN A 183 11.61 2.93 -15.41
N GLY A 184 12.11 4.17 -15.42
CA GLY A 184 11.79 5.21 -16.40
C GLY A 184 10.38 5.79 -16.32
N THR A 185 9.51 5.31 -15.42
CA THR A 185 8.18 5.86 -15.17
C THR A 185 7.85 5.75 -13.68
N ALA A 186 7.48 6.86 -13.05
CA ALA A 186 7.12 6.88 -11.63
C ALA A 186 6.02 5.86 -11.30
N GLY A 187 6.24 5.04 -10.28
CA GLY A 187 5.35 3.94 -9.89
C GLY A 187 5.53 2.65 -10.70
N VAL A 188 6.62 2.50 -11.46
CA VAL A 188 7.00 1.23 -12.11
C VAL A 188 8.36 0.80 -11.58
N ASN A 189 8.43 -0.31 -10.85
CA ASN A 189 9.70 -0.82 -10.33
C ASN A 189 10.57 -1.43 -11.44
N SER A 190 11.80 -1.80 -11.11
CA SER A 190 12.74 -2.49 -12.03
C SER A 190 12.17 -3.75 -12.70
N ASP A 191 11.29 -4.50 -12.03
CA ASP A 191 10.61 -5.69 -12.58
C ASP A 191 9.43 -5.35 -13.52
N GLY A 192 9.05 -4.07 -13.64
CA GLY A 192 7.93 -3.61 -14.46
C GLY A 192 6.56 -3.69 -13.77
N MET A 193 6.53 -3.96 -12.46
CA MET A 193 5.33 -3.99 -11.64
C MET A 193 4.85 -2.59 -11.29
N THR A 194 3.54 -2.41 -11.17
CA THR A 194 2.96 -1.12 -10.75
C THR A 194 2.96 -1.01 -9.24
N ILE A 195 3.69 -0.02 -8.72
CA ILE A 195 3.75 0.33 -7.30
C ILE A 195 3.07 1.67 -7.08
N GLY A 196 1.97 1.65 -6.35
CA GLY A 196 1.34 2.85 -5.83
C GLY A 196 1.96 3.27 -4.52
N THR A 197 2.20 4.56 -4.31
CA THR A 197 2.76 5.10 -3.06
C THR A 197 1.93 6.25 -2.51
N ALA A 198 1.93 6.37 -1.18
CA ALA A 198 1.31 7.46 -0.45
C ALA A 198 2.21 7.86 0.73
N PRO A 199 2.82 9.07 0.75
CA PRO A 199 2.80 10.08 -0.31
C PRO A 199 3.34 9.55 -1.65
N ALA A 200 2.82 10.09 -2.75
CA ALA A 200 3.25 9.71 -4.09
C ALA A 200 4.70 10.14 -4.31
N LEU A 201 5.52 9.23 -4.83
CA LEU A 201 6.93 9.47 -5.13
C LEU A 201 7.09 9.77 -6.62
N SER A 202 7.96 10.74 -6.91
CA SER A 202 8.38 11.09 -8.26
C SER A 202 9.60 10.28 -8.69
N ILE A 203 10.10 10.51 -9.91
CA ILE A 203 11.31 9.86 -10.40
C ILE A 203 12.54 10.68 -10.00
N ALA A 204 13.55 9.99 -9.46
CA ALA A 204 14.84 10.57 -9.14
C ALA A 204 15.65 10.91 -10.40
#